data_AF-A0A1H3K1F9-F1
#
_entry.id   AF-A0A1H3K1F9-F1
#
_cell.length_a   1.000
_cell.length_b   1.000
_cell.length_c   1.000
_cell.angle_alpha   90.00
_cell.angle_beta   90.00
_cell.angle_gamma   90.00
#
_symmetry.space_group_name_H-M   'P 1'
#
loop_
_entity.id
_entity.type
_entity.pdbx_description
1 polymer ?
#
loop_
_entity_poly.entity_id
_entity_poly.type
_entity_poly.pdbx_seq_one_letter_code
_entity_poly.pdbx_strand_id
1 'polypeptide(L)'
;MTAKKKLTPALATTLFLLSAVACQVVVLKIFDVSGFAITQDNAYILTRVMEGYLIVLSLLFFAFTKFNINFGCFKPGKANFKKDMKISGILTAVLLVLLVIIRLVMNQLDPEVAARPYFGLYLTKYLRWFYFFSAILQELFVKGIVEDNITASCKKYNMHFSVWMTSLFFFVLHMGYDLPMMFGAAVLCAVTGYVYEKTKSVYGSILLHFVVGFVPTMIGIIA
;
A
#
# COMPACT_ATOMS: atom_id res chain seq x y z
N MET A 1 27.59 -15.72 28.63
CA MET A 1 26.74 -15.37 27.47
C MET A 1 26.88 -13.88 27.20
N THR A 2 27.60 -13.50 26.14
CA THR A 2 27.73 -12.11 25.70
C THR A 2 26.39 -11.62 25.16
N ALA A 3 25.86 -10.54 25.74
CA ALA A 3 24.68 -9.89 25.21
C ALA A 3 24.98 -9.42 23.78
N LYS A 4 24.44 -10.11 22.77
CA LYS A 4 24.54 -9.69 21.36
C LYS A 4 24.03 -8.24 21.28
N LYS A 5 24.90 -7.30 20.92
CA LYS A 5 24.51 -5.91 20.64
C LYS A 5 23.43 -5.95 19.56
N LYS A 6 22.17 -5.71 19.93
CA LYS A 6 21.07 -5.57 18.97
C LYS A 6 21.34 -4.34 18.10
N LEU A 7 21.04 -4.44 16.80
CA LEU A 7 21.15 -3.33 15.85
C LEU A 7 20.41 -2.09 16.37
N THR A 8 20.90 -0.90 16.02
CA THR A 8 20.17 0.35 16.28
C THR A 8 18.86 0.35 15.50
N PRO A 9 17.80 1.04 15.98
CA PRO A 9 16.53 1.11 15.25
C PRO A 9 16.72 1.63 13.81
N ALA A 10 17.51 2.68 13.63
CA ALA A 10 17.79 3.26 12.31
C ALA A 10 18.47 2.27 11.37
N LEU A 11 19.50 1.55 11.83
CA LEU A 11 20.16 0.54 11.00
C LEU A 11 19.21 -0.62 10.67
N ALA A 12 18.39 -1.06 11.64
CA ALA A 12 17.39 -2.09 11.40
C ALA A 12 16.33 -1.65 10.37
N THR A 13 15.81 -0.42 10.47
CA THR A 13 14.87 0.15 9.50
C THR A 13 15.50 0.21 8.11
N THR A 14 16.71 0.75 7.98
CA THR A 14 17.38 0.84 6.68
C THR A 14 17.61 -0.53 6.06
N LEU A 15 18.10 -1.50 6.83
CA LEU A 15 18.31 -2.86 6.34
C LEU A 15 17.00 -3.53 5.93
N PHE A 16 15.91 -3.33 6.68
CA PHE A 16 14.59 -3.86 6.30
C PHE A 16 14.15 -3.31 4.93
N LEU A 17 14.24 -1.98 4.74
CA LEU A 17 13.85 -1.34 3.47
C LEU A 17 14.70 -1.87 2.30
N LEU A 18 16.02 -1.96 2.47
CA LEU A 18 16.92 -2.48 1.45
C LEU A 18 16.64 -3.96 1.13
N SER A 19 16.43 -4.79 2.15
CA SER A 19 16.08 -6.20 1.96
C SER A 19 14.76 -6.37 1.23
N ALA A 20 13.74 -5.57 1.56
CA ALA A 20 12.45 -5.63 0.89
C ALA A 20 12.54 -5.21 -0.60
N VAL A 21 13.31 -4.17 -0.92
CA VAL A 21 13.59 -3.79 -2.32
C VAL A 21 14.36 -4.89 -3.05
N ALA A 22 15.39 -5.46 -2.41
CA ALA A 22 16.16 -6.56 -3.00
C ALA A 22 15.27 -7.78 -3.29
N CYS A 23 14.38 -8.16 -2.36
CA CYS A 23 13.40 -9.21 -2.58
C CYS A 23 12.48 -8.89 -3.77
N GLN A 24 11.99 -7.66 -3.88
CA GLN A 24 11.13 -7.27 -5.01
C GLN A 24 11.85 -7.41 -6.36
N VAL A 25 13.11 -6.94 -6.45
CA VAL A 25 13.91 -7.06 -7.67
C VAL A 25 14.17 -8.53 -8.02
N VAL A 26 14.49 -9.38 -7.03
CA VAL A 26 14.70 -10.82 -7.24
C VAL A 26 13.42 -11.49 -7.73
N VAL A 27 12.27 -11.19 -7.11
CA VAL A 27 10.96 -11.71 -7.53
C VAL A 27 10.70 -11.34 -8.99
N LEU A 28 10.84 -10.08 -9.36
CA LEU A 28 10.63 -9.66 -10.75
C LEU A 28 11.57 -10.36 -11.73
N LYS A 29 12.83 -10.58 -11.34
CA LYS A 29 13.77 -11.33 -12.18
C LYS A 29 13.40 -12.81 -12.32
N ILE A 30 12.86 -13.44 -11.28
CA ILE A 30 12.36 -14.81 -11.35
C ILE A 30 11.18 -14.90 -12.33
N PHE A 31 10.25 -13.95 -12.28
CA PHE A 31 9.13 -13.90 -13.22
C PHE A 31 9.60 -13.75 -14.67
N ASP A 32 10.54 -12.84 -14.93
CA ASP A 32 11.18 -12.63 -16.23
C ASP A 32 11.87 -13.91 -16.77
N VAL A 33 12.74 -14.53 -15.96
CA VAL A 33 13.52 -15.71 -16.39
C VAL A 33 12.68 -16.98 -16.51
N SER A 34 11.59 -17.09 -15.74
CA SER A 34 10.66 -18.24 -15.82
C SER A 34 9.74 -18.20 -17.04
N GLY A 35 9.74 -17.11 -17.82
CA GLY A 35 8.82 -16.90 -18.93
C GLY A 35 7.37 -16.68 -18.47
N PHE A 36 7.13 -16.47 -17.17
CA PHE A 36 5.82 -16.17 -16.64
C PHE A 36 5.50 -14.69 -16.87
N ALA A 37 4.78 -14.39 -17.96
CA ALA A 37 4.37 -13.04 -18.28
C ALA A 37 3.37 -12.51 -17.23
N ILE A 38 3.71 -11.39 -16.58
CA ILE A 38 2.77 -10.68 -15.71
C ILE A 38 1.80 -9.90 -16.60
N THR A 39 0.53 -10.29 -16.56
CA THR A 39 -0.59 -9.63 -17.23
C THR A 39 -1.55 -9.07 -16.17
N GLN A 40 -2.52 -8.25 -16.59
CA GLN A 40 -3.52 -7.70 -15.65
C GLN A 40 -4.28 -8.79 -14.88
N ASP A 41 -4.51 -9.96 -15.50
CA ASP A 41 -5.28 -11.04 -14.89
C ASP A 41 -4.48 -11.81 -13.82
N ASN A 42 -3.15 -11.82 -13.88
CA ASN A 42 -2.30 -12.55 -12.94
C ASN A 42 -1.41 -11.64 -12.06
N ALA A 43 -1.50 -10.30 -12.23
CA ALA A 43 -0.70 -9.34 -11.47
C ALA A 43 -0.92 -9.42 -9.95
N TYR A 44 -2.02 -10.03 -9.47
CA TYR A 44 -2.20 -10.34 -8.05
C TYR A 44 -1.16 -11.29 -7.49
N ILE A 45 -0.59 -12.18 -8.31
CA ILE A 45 0.40 -13.15 -7.86
C ILE A 45 1.65 -12.39 -7.40
N LEU A 46 2.06 -11.37 -8.15
CA LEU A 46 3.15 -10.50 -7.74
C LEU A 46 2.84 -9.81 -6.39
N THR A 47 1.64 -9.27 -6.21
CA THR A 47 1.21 -8.67 -4.93
C THR A 47 1.25 -9.67 -3.77
N ARG A 48 0.82 -10.92 -3.99
CA ARG A 48 0.81 -11.96 -2.97
C ARG A 48 2.20 -12.42 -2.59
N VAL A 49 3.09 -12.59 -3.57
CA VAL A 49 4.50 -12.89 -3.31
C VAL A 49 5.15 -11.73 -2.55
N MET A 50 4.83 -10.49 -2.93
CA MET A 50 5.27 -9.28 -2.23
C MET A 50 4.86 -9.29 -0.76
N GLU A 51 3.57 -9.45 -0.49
CA GLU A 51 3.07 -9.54 0.87
C GLU A 51 3.68 -10.70 1.65
N GLY A 52 3.85 -11.86 1.01
CA GLY A 52 4.47 -13.04 1.62
C GLY A 52 5.89 -12.77 2.13
N TYR A 53 6.76 -12.22 1.28
CA TYR A 53 8.12 -11.91 1.73
C TYR A 53 8.14 -10.74 2.73
N LEU A 54 7.24 -9.76 2.63
CA LEU A 54 7.14 -8.67 3.60
C LEU A 54 6.72 -9.16 4.99
N ILE A 55 5.81 -10.15 5.07
CA ILE A 55 5.47 -10.84 6.33
C ILE A 55 6.75 -11.47 6.91
N VAL A 56 7.45 -12.29 6.11
CA VAL A 56 8.65 -13.00 6.55
C VAL A 56 9.73 -12.03 7.03
N LEU A 57 10.05 -11.00 6.25
CA LEU A 57 11.03 -9.97 6.63
C LEU A 57 10.61 -9.25 7.91
N SER A 58 9.34 -8.89 8.04
CA SER A 58 8.85 -8.17 9.24
C SER A 58 9.02 -9.01 10.50
N LEU A 59 8.69 -10.30 10.43
CA LEU A 59 8.86 -11.24 11.54
C LEU A 59 10.34 -11.46 11.88
N LEU A 60 11.21 -11.63 10.88
CA LEU A 60 12.65 -11.77 11.07
C LEU A 60 13.24 -10.52 11.75
N PHE A 61 12.94 -9.33 11.23
CA PHE A 61 13.47 -8.10 11.80
C PHE A 61 12.92 -7.83 13.20
N PHE A 62 11.64 -8.13 13.44
CA PHE A 62 11.05 -8.03 14.78
C PHE A 62 11.73 -8.97 15.78
N ALA A 63 11.99 -10.23 15.40
CA ALA A 63 12.62 -11.22 16.28
C ALA A 63 14.09 -10.89 16.60
N PHE A 64 14.85 -10.41 15.60
CA PHE A 64 16.31 -10.31 15.70
C PHE A 64 16.86 -8.89 15.89
N THR A 65 16.03 -7.85 15.80
CA THR A 65 16.49 -6.45 15.87
C THR A 65 15.68 -5.61 16.87
N LYS A 66 15.74 -4.27 16.75
CA LYS A 66 14.87 -3.32 17.48
C LYS A 66 13.71 -2.81 16.62
N PHE A 67 13.49 -3.43 15.46
CA PHE A 67 12.39 -3.14 14.56
C PHE A 67 11.05 -3.48 15.23
N ASN A 68 10.07 -2.59 15.10
CA ASN A 68 8.79 -2.72 15.78
C ASN A 68 7.65 -3.08 14.80
N ILE A 69 6.67 -3.85 15.26
CA ILE A 69 5.41 -4.05 14.53
C ILE A 69 4.29 -3.43 15.37
N ASN A 70 3.77 -2.29 14.95
CA ASN A 70 2.76 -1.56 15.70
C ASN A 70 1.34 -1.99 15.31
N PHE A 71 0.81 -3.01 15.99
CA PHE A 71 -0.61 -3.37 15.90
C PHE A 71 -1.55 -2.39 16.61
N GLY A 72 -1.01 -1.44 17.38
CA GLY A 72 -1.78 -0.39 18.06
C GLY A 72 -2.52 0.53 17.10
N CYS A 73 -2.08 0.62 15.84
CA CYS A 73 -2.79 1.36 14.78
C CYS A 73 -4.21 0.84 14.49
N PHE A 74 -4.52 -0.42 14.85
CA PHE A 74 -5.86 -1.03 14.80
C PHE A 74 -6.67 -0.82 16.06
N LYS A 75 -6.09 -0.25 17.12
CA LYS A 75 -6.81 0.05 18.38
C LYS A 75 -6.69 1.54 18.72
N PRO A 76 -7.05 2.45 17.79
CA PRO A 76 -6.99 3.87 18.06
C PRO A 76 -8.04 4.25 19.13
N GLY A 77 -7.73 5.26 19.93
CA GLY A 77 -8.71 5.85 20.83
C GLY A 77 -9.92 6.41 20.05
N LYS A 78 -11.10 6.45 20.70
CA LYS A 78 -12.37 6.86 20.06
C LYS A 78 -12.29 8.20 19.31
N ALA A 79 -11.58 9.19 19.87
CA ALA A 79 -11.41 10.49 19.24
C ALA A 79 -10.59 10.41 17.93
N ASN A 80 -9.50 9.64 17.95
CA ASN A 80 -8.63 9.41 16.80
C ASN A 80 -9.34 8.61 15.71
N PHE A 81 -10.06 7.55 16.08
CA PHE A 81 -10.89 6.79 15.15
C PHE A 81 -11.94 7.69 14.47
N LYS A 82 -12.68 8.50 15.24
CA LYS A 82 -13.69 9.42 14.69
C LYS A 82 -13.06 10.44 13.75
N LYS A 83 -11.90 11.00 14.11
CA LYS A 83 -11.15 11.94 13.28
C LYS A 83 -10.69 11.30 11.97
N ASP A 84 -10.16 10.09 12.04
CA ASP A 84 -9.74 9.29 10.88
C ASP A 84 -10.90 9.01 9.93
N MET A 85 -12.00 8.44 10.43
CA MET A 85 -13.19 8.18 9.63
C MET A 85 -13.78 9.45 9.01
N LYS A 86 -13.75 10.58 9.72
CA LYS A 86 -14.22 11.85 9.16
C LYS A 86 -13.34 12.32 8.00
N ILE A 87 -12.02 12.37 8.18
CA ILE A 87 -11.09 12.83 7.12
C ILE A 87 -11.16 11.87 5.93
N SER A 88 -11.02 10.57 6.19
CA SER A 88 -10.98 9.54 5.17
C SER A 88 -12.31 9.39 4.44
N GLY A 89 -13.45 9.62 5.11
CA GLY A 89 -14.77 9.64 4.48
C GLY A 89 -14.93 10.82 3.51
N ILE A 90 -14.45 12.01 3.87
CA ILE A 90 -14.43 13.17 2.96
C ILE A 90 -13.54 12.89 1.75
N LEU A 91 -12.31 12.39 1.98
CA LEU A 91 -11.39 12.04 0.90
C LEU A 91 -11.96 10.95 -0.01
N THR A 92 -12.64 9.96 0.56
CA THR A 92 -13.33 8.90 -0.21
C THR A 92 -14.42 9.49 -1.09
N ALA A 93 -15.27 10.39 -0.56
CA ALA A 93 -16.32 11.03 -1.35
C ALA A 93 -15.73 11.84 -2.52
N VAL A 94 -14.68 12.63 -2.26
CA VAL A 94 -13.96 13.38 -3.31
C VAL A 94 -13.40 12.44 -4.37
N LEU A 95 -12.74 11.36 -3.95
CA LEU A 95 -12.18 10.36 -4.85
C LEU A 95 -13.26 9.70 -5.72
N LEU A 96 -14.41 9.33 -5.15
CA LEU A 96 -15.51 8.74 -5.92
C LEU A 96 -16.03 9.70 -6.99
N VAL A 97 -16.18 10.99 -6.67
CA VAL A 97 -16.56 12.02 -7.65
C VAL A 97 -15.52 12.13 -8.76
N LEU A 98 -14.23 12.16 -8.41
CA LEU A 98 -13.14 12.21 -9.39
C LEU A 98 -13.14 10.98 -10.30
N LEU A 99 -13.34 9.78 -9.74
CA LEU A 99 -13.44 8.55 -10.53
C LEU A 99 -14.64 8.59 -11.49
N VAL A 100 -15.79 9.08 -11.05
CA VAL A 100 -16.95 9.27 -11.95
C VAL A 100 -16.62 10.25 -13.09
N ILE A 101 -15.98 11.38 -12.79
CA ILE A 101 -15.55 12.35 -13.81
C ILE A 101 -14.56 11.71 -14.79
N ILE A 102 -13.54 11.00 -14.29
CA ILE A 102 -12.56 10.28 -15.11
C ILE A 102 -13.28 9.29 -16.01
N ARG A 103 -14.21 8.50 -15.48
CA ARG A 103 -15.02 7.55 -16.25
C ARG A 103 -15.79 8.26 -17.37
N LEU A 104 -16.45 9.38 -17.08
CA LEU A 104 -17.21 10.14 -18.09
C LEU A 104 -16.32 10.71 -19.19
N VAL A 105 -15.14 11.23 -18.83
CA VAL A 105 -14.15 11.75 -19.80
C VAL A 105 -13.60 10.62 -20.65
N MET A 106 -13.17 9.51 -20.04
CA MET A 106 -12.63 8.37 -20.79
C MET A 106 -13.66 7.72 -21.69
N ASN A 107 -14.94 7.72 -21.32
CA ASN A 107 -16.03 7.25 -22.19
C ASN A 107 -16.15 8.05 -23.50
N GLN A 108 -15.60 9.28 -23.57
CA GLN A 108 -15.54 10.07 -24.81
C GLN A 108 -14.25 9.87 -25.60
N LEU A 109 -13.18 9.42 -24.93
CA LEU A 109 -11.84 9.32 -25.51
C LEU A 109 -11.47 7.90 -25.97
N ASP A 110 -12.03 6.89 -25.31
CA ASP A 110 -11.68 5.49 -25.51
C ASP A 110 -12.94 4.64 -25.77
N PRO A 111 -13.15 4.16 -27.00
CA PRO A 111 -14.28 3.30 -27.36
C PRO A 111 -14.36 2.01 -26.54
N GLU A 112 -13.23 1.44 -26.09
CA GLU A 112 -13.22 0.23 -25.27
C GLU A 112 -13.79 0.51 -23.89
N VAL A 113 -13.41 1.64 -23.29
CA VAL A 113 -13.95 2.09 -22.01
C VAL A 113 -15.45 2.35 -22.18
N ALA A 114 -15.86 3.02 -23.27
CA ALA A 114 -17.27 3.31 -23.54
C ALA A 114 -18.16 2.07 -23.65
N ALA A 115 -17.62 0.97 -24.18
CA ALA A 115 -18.32 -0.31 -24.31
C ALA A 115 -18.49 -1.07 -22.97
N ARG A 116 -17.67 -0.76 -21.96
CA ARG A 116 -17.77 -1.41 -20.63
C ARG A 116 -18.99 -0.88 -19.85
N PRO A 117 -19.68 -1.72 -19.05
CA PRO A 117 -20.80 -1.26 -18.23
C PRO A 117 -20.34 -0.26 -17.16
N TYR A 118 -21.19 0.72 -16.87
CA TYR A 118 -20.96 1.74 -15.83
C TYR A 118 -20.86 1.16 -14.41
N PHE A 119 -21.39 -0.05 -14.21
CA PHE A 119 -21.25 -0.79 -12.98
C PHE A 119 -21.14 -2.29 -13.28
N GLY A 120 -20.07 -2.89 -12.80
CA GLY A 120 -19.91 -4.33 -12.76
C GLY A 120 -19.13 -4.71 -11.52
N LEU A 121 -19.60 -5.71 -10.77
CA LEU A 121 -18.85 -6.20 -9.61
C LEU A 121 -17.65 -7.08 -10.04
N TYR A 122 -17.70 -7.63 -11.27
CA TYR A 122 -16.73 -8.56 -11.87
C TYR A 122 -16.13 -9.57 -10.88
N LEU A 123 -16.98 -10.15 -10.01
CA LEU A 123 -16.61 -11.07 -8.92
C LEU A 123 -15.94 -12.37 -9.41
N THR A 124 -15.95 -12.60 -10.72
CA THR A 124 -15.25 -13.71 -11.39
C THR A 124 -13.74 -13.51 -11.43
N LYS A 125 -13.21 -12.29 -11.21
CA LYS A 125 -11.77 -12.05 -11.09
C LYS A 125 -11.30 -12.32 -9.66
N TYR A 126 -10.44 -13.33 -9.49
CA TYR A 126 -9.89 -13.81 -8.20
C TYR A 126 -9.40 -12.69 -7.27
N LEU A 127 -8.78 -11.66 -7.87
CA LEU A 127 -8.23 -10.48 -7.20
C LEU A 127 -9.25 -9.77 -6.29
N ARG A 128 -10.55 -9.83 -6.62
CA ARG A 128 -11.60 -9.03 -5.95
C ARG A 128 -12.04 -9.57 -4.60
N TRP A 129 -12.04 -10.88 -4.39
CA TRP A 129 -12.38 -11.48 -3.09
C TRP A 129 -11.32 -11.20 -2.03
N PHE A 130 -10.07 -11.10 -2.46
CA PHE A 130 -8.93 -10.94 -1.57
C PHE A 130 -8.43 -9.50 -1.47
N TYR A 131 -8.91 -8.58 -2.32
CA TYR A 131 -8.41 -7.20 -2.34
C TYR A 131 -8.62 -6.49 -1.00
N PHE A 132 -9.74 -6.73 -0.32
CA PHE A 132 -9.99 -6.18 1.01
C PHE A 132 -8.92 -6.60 2.04
N PHE A 133 -8.57 -7.89 2.07
CA PHE A 133 -7.50 -8.39 2.94
C PHE A 133 -6.13 -7.83 2.56
N SER A 134 -5.91 -7.63 1.25
CA SER A 134 -4.70 -7.01 0.70
C SER A 134 -4.53 -5.59 1.23
N ALA A 135 -5.60 -4.78 1.15
CA ALA A 135 -5.58 -3.40 1.65
C ALA A 135 -5.31 -3.34 3.16
N ILE A 136 -5.92 -4.22 3.96
CA ILE A 136 -5.63 -4.30 5.40
C ILE A 136 -4.15 -4.62 5.65
N LEU A 137 -3.65 -5.65 4.98
CA LEU A 137 -2.29 -6.14 5.19
C LEU A 137 -1.25 -5.11 4.73
N GLN A 138 -1.46 -4.52 3.55
CA GLN A 138 -0.57 -3.51 3.00
C GLN A 138 -0.57 -2.24 3.84
N GLU A 139 -1.72 -1.78 4.35
CA GLU A 139 -1.75 -0.61 5.22
C GLU A 139 -1.11 -0.88 6.59
N LEU A 140 -1.23 -2.09 7.15
CA LEU A 140 -0.42 -2.48 8.31
C LEU A 140 1.07 -2.40 7.99
N PHE A 141 1.49 -2.91 6.82
CA PHE A 141 2.89 -2.86 6.41
C PHE A 141 3.39 -1.44 6.25
N VAL A 142 2.68 -0.60 5.51
CA VAL A 142 3.17 0.75 5.26
C VAL A 142 3.06 1.63 6.49
N LYS A 143 2.00 1.53 7.30
CA LYS A 143 1.77 2.44 8.45
C LYS A 143 2.33 1.90 9.76
N GLY A 144 1.83 0.75 10.19
CA GLY A 144 2.20 0.15 11.48
C GLY A 144 3.60 -0.47 11.52
N ILE A 145 4.22 -0.68 10.35
CA ILE A 145 5.58 -1.22 10.26
C ILE A 145 6.52 -0.17 9.67
N VAL A 146 6.40 0.19 8.39
CA VAL A 146 7.40 1.03 7.73
C VAL A 146 7.41 2.47 8.26
N GLU A 147 6.28 3.17 8.19
CA GLU A 147 6.20 4.60 8.52
C GLU A 147 6.53 4.86 9.99
N ASP A 148 5.99 4.06 10.91
CA ASP A 148 6.32 4.16 12.34
C ASP A 148 7.79 3.88 12.63
N ASN A 149 8.42 2.89 11.98
CA ASN A 149 9.85 2.64 12.17
C ASN A 149 10.72 3.75 11.57
N ILE A 150 10.35 4.31 10.41
CA ILE A 150 11.04 5.47 9.84
C ILE A 150 10.92 6.66 10.81
N THR A 151 9.71 6.98 11.27
CA THR A 151 9.47 8.06 12.25
C THR A 151 10.29 7.86 13.53
N ALA A 152 10.34 6.63 14.06
CA ALA A 152 11.10 6.32 15.26
C ALA A 152 12.64 6.41 15.06
N SER A 153 13.12 6.08 13.86
CA SER A 153 14.54 6.11 13.48
C SER A 153 15.02 7.50 13.06
N CYS A 154 14.11 8.33 12.59
CA CYS A 154 14.37 9.64 11.98
C CYS A 154 13.75 10.78 12.79
N LYS A 155 13.61 10.66 14.12
CA LYS A 155 12.96 11.65 15.01
C LYS A 155 13.41 13.10 14.85
N LYS A 156 14.64 13.33 14.37
CA LYS A 156 15.17 14.67 14.08
C LYS A 156 14.51 15.34 12.86
N TYR A 157 13.85 14.56 12.02
CA TYR A 157 13.10 15.00 10.85
C TYR A 157 11.60 15.04 11.18
N ASN A 158 10.87 15.89 10.46
CA ASN A 158 9.43 16.05 10.65
C ASN A 158 8.63 14.90 10.01
N MET A 159 7.31 14.86 10.27
CA MET A 159 6.41 13.84 9.70
C MET A 159 6.46 13.75 8.17
N HIS A 160 6.75 14.86 7.48
CA HIS A 160 6.80 14.88 6.02
C HIS A 160 7.90 13.96 5.49
N PHE A 161 9.05 13.91 6.16
CA PHE A 161 10.14 13.02 5.79
C PHE A 161 9.68 11.55 5.83
N SER A 162 9.05 11.12 6.93
CA SER A 162 8.56 9.75 7.05
C SER A 162 7.53 9.40 5.99
N VAL A 163 6.56 10.29 5.74
CA VAL A 163 5.50 10.07 4.75
C VAL A 163 6.10 9.93 3.34
N TRP A 164 7.02 10.81 2.95
CA TRP A 164 7.65 10.75 1.62
C TRP A 164 8.54 9.52 1.46
N MET A 165 9.32 9.15 2.48
CA MET A 165 10.15 7.94 2.42
C MET A 165 9.30 6.66 2.32
N THR A 166 8.20 6.57 3.07
CA THR A 166 7.25 5.45 2.98
C THR A 166 6.58 5.41 1.61
N SER A 167 6.18 6.57 1.05
CA SER A 167 5.58 6.69 -0.27
C SER A 167 6.53 6.23 -1.39
N LEU A 168 7.80 6.65 -1.34
CA LEU A 168 8.84 6.21 -2.29
C LEU A 168 9.16 4.72 -2.15
N PHE A 169 9.19 4.20 -0.93
CA PHE A 169 9.35 2.76 -0.71
C PHE A 169 8.17 1.98 -1.33
N PHE A 170 6.95 2.47 -1.14
CA PHE A 170 5.76 1.86 -1.72
C PHE A 170 5.74 1.93 -3.25
N PHE A 171 6.19 3.05 -3.85
CA PHE A 171 6.41 3.18 -5.29
C PHE A 171 7.33 2.06 -5.83
N VAL A 172 8.48 1.85 -5.17
CA VAL A 172 9.46 0.84 -5.59
C VAL A 172 8.92 -0.58 -5.43
N LEU A 173 8.16 -0.86 -4.37
CA LEU A 173 7.50 -2.16 -4.20
C LEU A 173 6.52 -2.46 -5.34
N HIS A 174 5.99 -1.44 -6.02
CA HIS A 174 5.07 -1.58 -7.15
C HIS A 174 5.79 -1.61 -8.51
N MET A 175 7.12 -1.74 -8.57
CA MET A 175 7.88 -1.68 -9.83
C MET A 175 7.62 -2.81 -10.85
N GLY A 176 6.74 -3.77 -10.54
CA GLY A 176 6.23 -4.74 -11.52
C GLY A 176 4.96 -4.30 -12.24
N TYR A 177 4.43 -3.11 -11.93
CA TYR A 177 3.31 -2.48 -12.62
C TYR A 177 3.81 -1.39 -13.57
N ASP A 178 2.91 -0.86 -14.39
CA ASP A 178 3.19 0.29 -15.23
C ASP A 178 3.40 1.56 -14.40
N LEU A 179 4.15 2.50 -14.98
CA LEU A 179 4.58 3.71 -14.29
C LEU A 179 3.42 4.56 -13.73
N PRO A 180 2.28 4.74 -14.42
CA PRO A 180 1.12 5.42 -13.86
C PRO A 180 0.58 4.76 -12.59
N MET A 181 0.52 3.43 -12.53
CA MET A 181 0.05 2.71 -11.34
C MET A 181 1.04 2.84 -10.18
N MET A 182 2.35 2.80 -10.45
CA MET A 182 3.38 3.04 -9.45
C MET A 182 3.24 4.44 -8.81
N PHE A 183 3.05 5.48 -9.63
CA PHE A 183 2.80 6.83 -9.13
C PHE A 183 1.49 6.92 -8.35
N GLY A 184 0.42 6.28 -8.83
CA GLY A 184 -0.86 6.19 -8.13
C GLY A 184 -0.71 5.59 -6.73
N ALA A 185 0.01 4.47 -6.63
CA ALA A 185 0.35 3.83 -5.36
C ALA A 185 1.14 4.77 -4.43
N ALA A 186 2.15 5.47 -4.97
CA ALA A 186 2.95 6.42 -4.19
C ALA A 186 2.11 7.59 -3.65
N VAL A 187 1.29 8.21 -4.50
CA VAL A 187 0.39 9.32 -4.13
C VAL A 187 -0.60 8.87 -3.07
N LEU A 188 -1.23 7.71 -3.27
CA LEU A 188 -2.15 7.12 -2.29
C LEU A 188 -1.45 6.90 -0.96
N CYS A 189 -0.26 6.29 -0.95
CA CYS A 189 0.52 6.03 0.25
C CYS A 189 0.91 7.33 0.99
N ALA A 190 1.21 8.40 0.25
CA ALA A 190 1.49 9.71 0.84
C ALA A 190 0.23 10.32 1.49
N VAL A 191 -0.91 10.28 0.79
CA VAL A 191 -2.19 10.76 1.33
C VAL A 191 -2.58 9.99 2.58
N THR A 192 -2.56 8.66 2.53
CA THR A 192 -2.86 7.82 3.70
C THR A 192 -1.83 7.97 4.82
N GLY A 193 -0.58 8.26 4.50
CA GLY A 193 0.48 8.56 5.47
C GLY A 193 0.18 9.85 6.24
N TYR A 194 -0.20 10.92 5.56
CA TYR A 194 -0.61 12.15 6.26
C TYR A 194 -1.86 12.00 7.12
N VAL A 195 -2.82 11.19 6.69
CA VAL A 195 -3.98 10.84 7.53
C VAL A 195 -3.49 10.07 8.76
N TYR A 196 -2.66 9.05 8.56
CA TYR A 196 -2.12 8.22 9.63
C TYR A 196 -1.29 9.01 10.64
N GLU A 197 -0.37 9.88 10.23
CA GLU A 197 0.42 10.71 11.15
C GLU A 197 -0.46 11.62 12.03
N LYS A 198 -1.63 12.05 11.53
CA LYS A 198 -2.56 12.94 12.26
C LYS A 198 -3.55 12.22 13.17
N THR A 199 -3.73 10.90 13.02
CA THR A 199 -4.77 10.14 13.70
C THR A 199 -4.22 8.90 14.42
N LYS A 200 -3.09 8.37 13.97
CA LYS A 200 -2.51 7.08 14.38
C LYS A 200 -3.54 5.94 14.34
N SER A 201 -4.44 6.02 13.36
CA SER A 201 -5.49 5.05 13.05
C SER A 201 -5.34 4.64 11.59
N VAL A 202 -5.38 3.33 11.32
CA VAL A 202 -5.17 2.79 9.96
C VAL A 202 -6.48 2.54 9.19
N TYR A 203 -7.63 2.60 9.87
CA TYR A 203 -8.92 2.25 9.28
C TYR A 203 -9.27 3.11 8.07
N GLY A 204 -9.01 4.41 8.13
CA GLY A 204 -9.33 5.33 7.05
C GLY A 204 -8.38 5.14 5.86
N SER A 205 -7.12 4.83 6.13
CA SER A 205 -6.15 4.42 5.12
C SER A 205 -6.60 3.14 4.40
N ILE A 206 -7.09 2.14 5.14
CA ILE A 206 -7.63 0.88 4.57
C ILE A 206 -8.83 1.16 3.67
N LEU A 207 -9.76 2.02 4.13
CA LEU A 207 -10.91 2.43 3.34
C LEU A 207 -10.48 3.09 2.03
N LEU A 208 -9.59 4.09 2.10
CA LEU A 208 -9.10 4.81 0.93
C LEU A 208 -8.37 3.87 -0.04
N HIS A 209 -7.50 3.00 0.49
CA HIS A 209 -6.77 2.03 -0.30
C HIS A 209 -7.73 1.09 -1.04
N PHE A 210 -8.68 0.51 -0.31
CA PHE A 210 -9.69 -0.37 -0.89
C PHE A 210 -10.48 0.33 -1.99
N VAL A 211 -10.94 1.57 -1.77
CA VAL A 211 -11.72 2.32 -2.75
C VAL A 211 -10.90 2.60 -4.01
N VAL A 212 -9.66 3.08 -3.88
CA VAL A 212 -8.80 3.37 -5.04
C VAL A 212 -8.53 2.12 -5.87
N GLY A 213 -8.27 0.98 -5.25
CA GLY A 213 -7.95 -0.23 -6.02
C GLY A 213 -9.15 -1.02 -6.51
N PHE A 214 -10.33 -0.83 -5.92
CA PHE A 214 -11.53 -1.61 -6.28
C PHE A 214 -12.51 -0.84 -7.17
N VAL A 215 -12.78 0.43 -6.87
CA VAL A 215 -13.84 1.19 -7.54
C VAL A 215 -13.56 1.48 -9.02
N PRO A 216 -12.33 1.82 -9.46
CA PRO A 216 -12.08 2.07 -10.89
C PRO A 216 -12.47 0.89 -11.77
N THR A 217 -12.17 -0.33 -11.32
CA THR A 217 -12.53 -1.56 -12.04
C THR A 217 -14.02 -1.89 -11.87
N MET A 218 -14.68 -1.43 -10.80
CA MET A 218 -16.13 -1.57 -10.62
C MET A 218 -16.92 -0.70 -11.60
N ILE A 219 -16.42 0.52 -11.88
CA ILE A 219 -17.09 1.48 -12.77
C ILE A 219 -16.53 1.47 -14.21
N GLY A 220 -15.72 0.46 -14.55
CA GLY A 220 -15.25 0.21 -15.90
C GLY A 220 -14.14 1.14 -16.41
N ILE A 221 -13.43 1.87 -15.54
CA ILE A 221 -12.24 2.65 -15.92
C ILE A 221 -11.10 1.71 -16.30
N ILE A 222 -10.89 0.67 -15.49
CA ILE A 222 -9.84 -0.34 -15.66
C ILE A 222 -10.52 -1.69 -15.91
N ALA A 223 -9.90 -2.55 -16.72
CA ALA A 223 -10.42 -3.88 -17.07
C ALA A 223 -10.23 -4.90 -15.94
#